data_AF-A0A9J6QTK5-F1
#
_entry.id   AF-A0A9J6QTK5-F1
#
_cell.length_a   1.000
_cell.length_b   1.000
_cell.length_c   1.000
_cell.angle_alpha   90.00
_cell.angle_beta   90.00
_cell.angle_gamma   90.00
#
_symmetry.space_group_name_H-M   'P 1'
#
loop_
_entity.id
_entity.type
_entity.pdbx_description
1 polymer ?
#
loop_
_entity_poly.entity_id
_entity_poly.type
_entity_poly.pdbx_seq_one_letter_code
_entity_poly.pdbx_strand_id
1 'polypeptide(L)' 'MNTMNMSEAARMILGLRSAGWDEKSINDFILYIETGDEQYKPKEKPAE' A
#
# COMPACT_ATOMS: atom_id res chain seq x y z
N MET A 1 -4.97 -16.51 3.75
CA MET A 1 -4.87 -15.20 3.09
C MET A 1 -6.14 -14.44 3.39
N ASN A 2 -6.01 -13.33 4.12
CA ASN A 2 -7.14 -12.54 4.60
C ASN A 2 -7.57 -11.62 3.46
N THR A 3 -8.65 -11.95 2.75
CA THR A 3 -9.19 -11.13 1.65
C THR A 3 -9.60 -9.77 2.19
N MET A 4 -8.90 -8.70 1.82
CA MET A 4 -9.34 -7.33 2.11
C MET A 4 -10.67 -7.08 1.41
N ASN A 5 -11.68 -6.57 2.14
CA ASN A 5 -12.89 -6.13 1.46
C ASN A 5 -12.64 -4.78 0.76
N MET A 6 -13.38 -4.49 -0.32
CA MET A 6 -13.17 -3.27 -1.12
C MET A 6 -13.27 -1.97 -0.30
N SER A 7 -14.02 -1.97 0.81
CA SER A 7 -14.14 -0.81 1.69
C SER A 7 -12.88 -0.59 2.53
N GLU A 8 -12.23 -1.66 2.98
CA GLU A 8 -10.94 -1.62 3.69
C GLU A 8 -9.81 -1.17 2.75
N ALA A 9 -9.80 -1.67 1.51
CA ALA A 9 -8.84 -1.24 0.50
C ALA A 9 -8.94 0.27 0.22
N ALA A 10 -10.16 0.79 0.07
CA ALA A 10 -10.38 2.23 -0.12
C ALA A 10 -9.89 3.07 1.08
N ARG A 11 -10.19 2.63 2.32
CA ARG A 11 -9.72 3.33 3.54
C ARG A 11 -8.20 3.33 3.64
N MET A 12 -7.55 2.21 3.30
CA MET A 12 -6.09 2.11 3.29
C MET A 12 -5.47 3.10 2.28
N ILE A 13 -5.98 3.12 1.03
CA ILE A 13 -5.52 4.05 0.00
C ILE A 13 -5.65 5.51 0.46
N LEU A 14 -6.80 5.88 1.04
CA LEU A 14 -7.03 7.23 1.56
C LEU A 14 -6.07 7.59 2.70
N GLY A 15 -5.81 6.66 3.61
CA GLY A 15 -4.84 6.84 4.70
C GLY A 15 -3.41 7.04 4.18
N LEU A 16 -2.99 6.24 3.20
CA LEU A 16 -1.65 6.35 2.61
C LEU A 16 -1.46 7.67 1.86
N ARG A 17 -2.46 8.11 1.09
CA ARG A 17 -2.47 9.44 0.44
C ARG A 17 -2.37 10.57 1.46
N SER A 18 -3.15 10.49 2.53
CA SER A 18 -3.15 11.50 3.60
C SER A 18 -1.80 11.55 4.34
N ALA A 19 -1.09 10.42 4.40
CA ALA A 19 0.27 10.33 4.92
C ALA A 19 1.35 10.69 3.89
N GLY A 20 1.01 11.24 2.73
CA GLY A 20 1.95 11.71 1.72
C GLY A 20 2.66 10.59 0.94
N TRP A 21 2.11 9.38 0.90
CA TRP A 21 2.62 8.35 -0.03
C TRP A 21 2.32 8.76 -1.47
N ASP A 22 3.31 8.62 -2.35
CA ASP A 22 3.11 8.76 -3.78
C ASP A 22 2.31 7.58 -4.36
N GLU A 23 1.73 7.78 -5.55
CA GLU A 23 0.85 6.79 -6.18
C GLU A 23 1.56 5.46 -6.47
N LYS A 24 2.85 5.49 -6.81
CA LYS A 24 3.60 4.27 -7.10
C LYS A 24 3.82 3.47 -5.82
N SER A 25 4.23 4.13 -4.75
CA SER A 25 4.42 3.46 -3.44
C SER A 25 3.12 2.86 -2.89
N ILE A 26 1.97 3.50 -3.13
CA ILE A 26 0.66 2.95 -2.77
C ILE A 26 0.35 1.68 -3.59
N ASN A 27 0.54 1.73 -4.90
CA ASN A 27 0.28 0.58 -5.78
C ASN A 27 1.20 -0.59 -5.44
N ASP A 28 2.49 -0.33 -5.24
CA ASP A 28 3.46 -1.35 -4.83
C ASP A 28 3.05 -1.96 -3.48
N PHE A 29 2.66 -1.14 -2.50
CA PHE A 29 2.21 -1.68 -1.21
C PHE A 29 0.98 -2.58 -1.33
N ILE A 30 -0.02 -2.19 -2.12
CA ILE A 30 -1.21 -3.03 -2.37
C ILE A 30 -0.80 -4.35 -3.03
N LEU A 31 0.07 -4.30 -4.04
CA LEU A 31 0.58 -5.49 -4.71
C LEU A 31 1.33 -6.40 -3.73
N TYR A 32 2.14 -5.84 -2.84
CA TYR A 32 2.84 -6.62 -1.81
C TYR A 32 1.87 -7.35 -0.87
N ILE A 33 0.82 -6.67 -0.40
CA ILE A 33 -0.17 -7.26 0.51
C ILE A 33 -0.97 -8.38 -0.18
N GLU A 34 -1.41 -8.17 -1.42
CA GLU A 34 -2.26 -9.13 -2.15
C GLU A 34 -1.47 -10.33 -2.69
N THR A 35 -0.23 -10.12 -3.13
CA THR A 35 0.57 -11.16 -3.80
C THR A 35 1.64 -11.79 -2.93
N GLY A 36 2.12 -11.08 -1.90
CA GLY A 36 3.30 -11.46 -1.12
C GLY A 36 4.62 -11.30 -1.88
N ASP A 37 4.62 -10.67 -3.06
CA ASP A 37 5.80 -10.54 -3.89
C ASP A 37 6.74 -9.43 -3.41
N GLU A 38 7.91 -9.84 -2.90
CA GLU A 38 8.92 -8.96 -2.31
C GLU A 38 9.43 -7.86 -3.26
N GLN A 39 9.23 -7.96 -4.58
CA GLN A 39 9.60 -6.89 -5.50
C GLN A 39 8.82 -5.59 -5.25
N TYR A 40 7.59 -5.71 -4.72
CA TYR A 40 6.71 -4.59 -4.41
C TYR A 40 6.78 -4.16 -2.94
N LYS A 41 7.63 -4.81 -2.14
CA LYS A 41 7.79 -4.45 -0.74
C LYS A 41 8.19 -2.98 -0.62
N PRO A 42 7.47 -2.18 0.20
CA PRO A 42 7.84 -0.80 0.42
C PRO A 42 9.28 -0.73 0.91
N LYS A 43 10.14 -0.12 0.11
CA LYS A 43 11.48 0.25 0.55
C LYS A 43 11.29 1.47 1.44
N GLU A 44 11.88 1.44 2.63
CA GLU A 44 11.67 2.41 3.71
C GLU A 44 11.37 3.83 3.21
N LYS A 45 10.31 4.43 3.75
CA LYS A 45 9.85 5.76 3.35
C LYS A 45 10.97 6.80 3.57
N PRO A 46 11.11 7.81 2.67
CA PRO A 46 11.87 9.00 2.98
C PRO A 46 11.24 9.66 4.22
N ALA A 47 12.02 9.73 5.29
CA ALA A 47 11.72 10.62 6.39
C ALA A 47 11.99 12.05 5.92
N GLU A 48 10.95 12.89 5.86
CA GLU A 48 11.02 14.35 6.10
C GLU A 48 9.61 14.93 6.24
#